data_AF-B1P6B9-F1
#
_entry.id   AF-B1P6B9-F1
#
_cell.length_a   1.000
_cell.length_b   1.000
_cell.length_c   1.000
_cell.angle_alpha   90.00
_cell.angle_beta   90.00
_cell.angle_gamma   90.00
#
_symmetry.space_group_name_H-M   'P 1'
#
loop_
_entity.id
_entity.type
_entity.pdbx_description
1 polymer ?
#
loop_
_entity_poly.entity_id
_entity_poly.type
_entity_poly.pdbx_seq_one_letter_code
_entity_poly.pdbx_strand_id
1 'polypeptide(L)' 'GAEELFARKFNTLFAQGSYAEAAKVAASAPKGILRTSDTIRKFQSVPAQPGQASPLLQYFGILLDQGQLN' A
#
# COMPACT_ATOMS: atom_id res chain seq x y z
N GLY A 1 8.02 -8.08 16.15
CA GLY A 1 7.20 -9.12 15.49
C GLY A 1 7.24 -8.93 13.98
N ALA A 2 6.76 -9.90 13.19
CA ALA A 2 6.73 -9.77 11.72
C ALA A 2 6.02 -8.50 11.24
N GLU A 3 5.05 -8.02 12.02
CA GLU A 3 4.27 -6.81 11.77
C GLU A 3 5.13 -5.55 11.55
N GLU A 4 6.13 -5.37 12.41
CA GLU A 4 7.05 -4.22 12.34
C GLU A 4 7.96 -4.29 11.10
N LEU A 5 8.32 -5.50 10.67
CA LEU A 5 9.08 -5.73 9.43
C LEU A 5 8.29 -5.29 8.20
N PHE A 6 7.00 -5.62 8.12
CA PHE A 6 6.12 -5.16 7.05
C PHE A 6 5.93 -3.64 7.09
N ALA A 7 5.65 -3.07 8.26
CA ALA A 7 5.47 -1.62 8.41
C ALA A 7 6.73 -0.83 8.05
N ARG A 8 7.91 -1.32 8.43
CA ARG A 8 9.20 -0.71 8.08
C ARG A 8 9.43 -0.80 6.57
N LYS A 9 9.23 -1.97 5.97
CA LYS A 9 9.43 -2.16 4.53
C LYS A 9 8.46 -1.32 3.69
N PHE A 10 7.20 -1.23 4.12
CA PHE A 10 6.20 -0.34 3.55
C PHE A 10 6.69 1.11 3.56
N ASN A 11 7.07 1.65 4.73
CA ASN A 11 7.52 3.04 4.82
C ASN A 11 8.78 3.30 3.99
N THR A 12 9.72 2.35 3.93
CA THR A 12 10.91 2.48 3.08
C THR A 12 10.53 2.59 1.60
N LEU A 13 9.68 1.70 1.09
CA LEU A 13 9.24 1.73 -0.31
C LEU A 13 8.41 2.98 -0.61
N PHE A 14 7.56 3.38 0.33
CA PHE A 14 6.73 4.57 0.20
C PHE A 14 7.57 5.85 0.13
N ALA A 15 8.61 5.96 0.96
CA ALA A 15 9.54 7.09 0.95
C ALA A 15 10.42 7.13 -0.32
N GLN A 16 10.68 5.99 -0.95
CA GLN A 16 11.38 5.89 -2.24
C GLN A 16 10.51 6.26 -3.44
N GLY A 17 9.21 6.50 -3.25
CA GLY A 17 8.25 6.70 -4.36
C GLY A 17 7.81 5.40 -5.03
N SER A 18 8.20 4.24 -4.50
CA SER A 18 7.83 2.92 -5.01
C SER A 18 6.44 2.51 -4.51
N TYR A 19 5.41 3.26 -4.89
CA TYR A 19 4.05 3.08 -4.37
C TYR A 19 3.42 1.73 -4.75
N ALA A 20 3.70 1.21 -5.95
CA ALA A 20 3.22 -0.11 -6.38
C ALA A 20 3.76 -1.24 -5.47
N GLU A 21 5.05 -1.20 -5.15
CA GLU A 21 5.67 -2.19 -4.27
C GLU A 21 5.24 -2.00 -2.82
N ALA A 22 5.12 -0.75 -2.35
CA ALA A 22 4.57 -0.45 -1.04
C ALA A 22 3.15 -1.01 -0.90
N ALA A 23 2.32 -0.87 -1.94
CA ALA A 23 0.98 -1.42 -1.99
C ALA A 23 0.97 -2.95 -1.92
N LYS A 24 1.85 -3.65 -2.64
CA LYS A 24 2.01 -5.12 -2.54
C LYS A 24 2.41 -5.57 -1.15
N VAL A 25 3.33 -4.86 -0.49
CA VAL A 25 3.73 -5.15 0.88
C VAL A 25 2.56 -4.95 1.85
N ALA A 26 1.79 -3.87 1.67
CA ALA A 26 0.62 -3.60 2.50
C ALA A 26 -0.50 -4.64 2.32
N ALA A 27 -0.71 -5.11 1.09
CA ALA A 27 -1.70 -6.12 0.75
C ALA A 27 -1.28 -7.52 1.25
N SER A 28 -0.01 -7.89 1.05
CA SER A 28 0.55 -9.19 1.46
C SER A 28 0.84 -9.31 2.95
N ALA A 29 0.61 -8.25 3.73
CA ALA A 29 0.89 -8.26 5.16
C ALA A 29 -0.09 -9.19 5.90
N PRO A 30 0.40 -10.10 6.75
CA PRO A 30 -0.44 -11.07 7.45
C PRO A 30 -1.45 -10.38 8.35
N LYS A 31 -2.65 -10.97 8.47
CA LYS A 31 -3.78 -10.42 9.24
C LYS A 31 -4.26 -9.02 8.79
N GLY A 32 -3.84 -8.53 7.63
CA GLY A 32 -4.24 -7.21 7.14
C GLY A 32 -3.74 -6.06 8.00
N ILE A 33 -2.62 -6.22 8.70
CA ILE A 33 -2.08 -5.18 9.61
C ILE A 33 -1.75 -3.85 8.93
N LEU A 34 -1.48 -3.89 7.62
CA LEU A 34 -1.27 -2.70 6.79
C LEU A 34 -2.47 -2.38 5.91
N ARG A 35 -3.53 -3.19 5.97
CA ARG A 35 -4.80 -2.96 5.29
C ARG A 35 -5.72 -2.12 6.18
N THR A 36 -5.21 -0.96 6.57
CA THR A 36 -5.84 -0.05 7.52
C THR A 36 -6.16 1.29 6.88
N SER A 37 -7.08 2.04 7.49
CA SER A 37 -7.42 3.40 7.08
C SER A 37 -6.21 4.34 7.07
N ASP A 38 -5.20 4.06 7.90
CA ASP A 38 -3.96 4.84 7.98
C ASP A 38 -3.11 4.69 6.71
N THR A 39 -2.94 3.45 6.24
CA THR A 39 -2.27 3.16 4.96
C THR A 39 -3.02 3.79 3.78
N ILE A 40 -4.36 3.72 3.79
CA ILE A 40 -5.20 4.35 2.76
C ILE A 40 -4.98 5.87 2.75
N ARG A 41 -4.98 6.52 3.93
CA ARG A 41 -4.68 7.95 4.06
C ARG A 41 -3.31 8.31 3.52
N LYS A 42 -2.28 7.49 3.79
CA LYS A 42 -0.94 7.70 3.23
C LYS A 42 -0.99 7.71 1.70
N PHE A 43 -1.59 6.70 1.07
CA PHE A 43 -1.74 6.66 -0.38
C PHE A 43 -2.57 7.80 -0.95
N GLN A 44 -3.61 8.24 -0.23
CA GLN A 44 -4.45 9.36 -0.62
C GLN A 44 -3.72 10.71 -0.56
N SER A 45 -2.79 10.88 0.39
CA SER A 45 -1.96 12.09 0.50
C SER A 45 -0.94 12.24 -0.63
N VAL A 46 -0.69 11.19 -1.42
CA VAL A 46 0.25 11.26 -2.53
C VAL A 46 -0.46 11.76 -3.79
N PRO A 47 -0.03 12.88 -4.39
CA PRO A 47 -0.61 13.36 -5.63
C PRO A 47 -0.35 12.38 -6.78
N ALA A 48 -1.37 12.12 -7.58
CA ALA A 48 -1.21 11.33 -8.79
C ALA A 48 -0.38 12.11 -9.82
N GLN A 49 0.68 11.51 -10.35
CA GLN A 49 1.44 12.11 -11.43
C GLN A 49 0.68 11.99 -12.76
N PRO A 50 0.69 13.02 -13.61
CA PRO A 50 0.02 12.96 -14.92
C PRO A 50 0.61 11.83 -15.77
N GLY A 51 -0.25 10.94 -16.27
CA GLY A 51 0.15 9.76 -17.03
C GLY A 51 0.44 8.51 -16.20
N GLN A 52 0.43 8.59 -14.86
CA GLN A 52 0.49 7.44 -13.97
C GLN A 52 -0.83 7.25 -13.20
N ALA A 53 -1.18 5.99 -12.94
CA ALA A 53 -2.32 5.68 -12.09
C ALA A 53 -2.09 6.21 -10.67
N SER A 54 -3.13 6.72 -10.02
CA SER A 54 -3.03 7.20 -8.64
C SER A 54 -2.51 6.09 -7.71
N PRO A 55 -1.59 6.38 -6.78
CA PRO A 55 -1.07 5.40 -5.81
C PRO A 55 -2.17 4.66 -5.05
N LEU A 56 -3.24 5.39 -4.70
CA LEU A 56 -4.42 4.84 -4.07
C LEU A 56 -5.16 3.81 -4.96
N LEU A 57 -5.31 4.09 -6.26
CA LEU A 57 -5.93 3.16 -7.20
C LEU A 57 -5.06 1.93 -7.44
N GLN A 58 -3.73 2.09 -7.49
CA GLN A 58 -2.79 0.97 -7.56
C GLN A 58 -2.94 0.06 -6.35
N TYR A 59 -3.04 0.64 -5.14
CA TYR A 59 -3.26 -0.11 -3.91
C TYR A 59 -4.58 -0.89 -3.93
N PHE A 60 -5.68 -0.25 -4.33
CA PHE A 60 -6.96 -0.95 -4.46
C PHE A 60 -6.93 -2.05 -5.52
N GLY A 61 -6.25 -1.83 -6.66
CA GLY A 61 -6.09 -2.86 -7.69
C GLY A 61 -5.38 -4.10 -7.15
N ILE A 62 -4.34 -3.93 -6.34
CA ILE A 62 -3.61 -5.03 -5.70
C ILE A 62 -4.46 -5.74 -4.64
N LEU A 63 -5.26 -4.99 -3.86
CA LEU A 63 -6.20 -5.60 -2.91
C LEU A 63 -7.30 -6.41 -3.62
N LEU A 64 -7.79 -5.92 -4.77
CA LEU A 64 -8.73 -6.62 -5.64
C LEU A 64 -8.15 -7.92 -6.17
N ASP A 65 -6.92 -7.87 -6.67
CA ASP A 65 -6.18 -9.03 -7.19
C ASP A 65 -5.98 -10.11 -6.11
N GLN A 66 -5.69 -9.69 -4.87
CA GLN A 66 -5.60 -10.61 -3.73
C GLN A 66 -6.95 -11.16 -3.24
N GLY A 67 -8.08 -10.76 -3.83
CA GLY A 67 -9.39 -11.38 -3.60
C GLY A 67 -10.02 -11.09 -2.23
N GLN A 68 -9.41 -10.27 -1.39
CA GLN A 68 -10.08 -9.72 -0.21
C GLN A 68 -10.52 -8.30 -0.54
N LEU A 69 -11.81 -8.08 -0.69
CA LEU A 69 -12.46 -6.77 -0.49
C LEU A 69 -13.56 -7.01 0.52
N ASN A 70 -13.17 -7.00 1.79
CA ASN A 70 -14.07 -6.96 2.93
C ASN A 70 -14.24 -5.50 3.36
#